data_AF-A0A7H8HGM2-F1
#
_entry.id   AF-A0A7H8HGM2-F1
#
_cell.length_a   1.000
_cell.length_b   1.000
_cell.length_c   1.000
_cell.angle_alpha   90.00
_cell.angle_beta   90.00
_cell.angle_gamma   90.00
#
_symmetry.space_group_name_H-M   'P 1'
#
loop_
_entity.id
_entity.type
_entity.pdbx_description
1 polymer ?
#
loop_
_entity_poly.entity_id
_entity_poly.type
_entity_poly.pdbx_seq_one_letter_code
_entity_poly.pdbx_strand_id
1 'polypeptide(L)'
;MTRLSRSAVRLRAATVCGIAAISMVTGAGVASATNPSDAPPGYAGPFSYCKGSRYDSIPLGNGHAYIDIWRSAEGSGTLCAMTYDVQEGRHAMAVYIRREDWKTDWYDLGNYDRYAGAIYVGGTEIHCAYISGWVNVDGQYYNGGGEKKICS
;
A
#
# COMPACT_ATOMS: atom_id res chain seq x y z
N MET A 1 19.83 -2.07 71.60
CA MET A 1 19.67 -3.37 70.93
C MET A 1 19.37 -3.13 69.46
N THR A 2 20.22 -3.64 68.59
CA THR A 2 20.32 -3.34 67.16
C THR A 2 19.41 -4.25 66.35
N ARG A 3 18.57 -3.71 65.46
CA ARG A 3 18.08 -4.43 64.27
C ARG A 3 18.05 -3.50 63.07
N LEU A 4 19.09 -3.62 62.25
CA LEU A 4 19.10 -3.26 60.83
C LEU A 4 18.33 -4.36 60.08
N SER A 5 17.35 -3.98 59.27
CA SER A 5 16.92 -4.81 58.13
C SER A 5 16.94 -3.96 56.87
N ARG A 6 17.67 -4.48 55.90
CA ARG A 6 18.03 -3.90 54.62
C ARG A 6 16.90 -4.04 53.60
N SER A 7 16.60 -2.91 52.97
CA SER A 7 16.60 -2.72 51.51
C SER A 7 15.57 -3.42 50.64
N ALA A 8 14.73 -2.60 49.99
CA ALA A 8 14.58 -2.62 48.54
C ALA A 8 14.26 -1.20 48.05
N VAL A 9 15.29 -0.53 47.57
CA VAL A 9 15.22 0.74 46.84
C VAL A 9 14.63 0.47 45.45
N ARG A 10 13.69 1.30 45.00
CA ARG A 10 13.83 2.08 43.75
C ARG A 10 12.77 3.19 43.66
N LEU A 11 13.33 4.40 43.56
CA LEU A 11 12.75 5.73 43.29
C LEU A 11 11.71 5.68 42.16
N ARG A 12 10.52 6.29 42.25
CA ARG A 12 10.17 7.73 42.16
C ARG A 12 10.81 8.50 41.00
N ALA A 13 9.98 8.92 40.02
CA ALA A 13 9.93 10.27 39.41
C ALA A 13 8.97 10.22 38.21
N ALA A 14 7.81 10.89 38.27
CA ALA A 14 7.56 12.30 37.89
C ALA A 14 7.47 12.47 36.35
N THR A 15 6.25 12.57 35.81
CA THR A 15 5.56 13.82 35.46
C THR A 15 6.30 14.66 34.42
N VAL A 16 5.77 14.74 33.18
CA VAL A 16 5.80 15.96 32.37
C VAL A 16 4.54 16.01 31.49
N CYS A 17 3.61 16.90 31.83
CA CYS A 17 2.72 17.53 30.86
C CYS A 17 3.58 18.47 29.99
N GLY A 18 3.56 18.29 28.67
CA GLY A 18 4.22 19.16 27.71
C GLY A 18 3.23 19.61 26.63
N ILE A 19 2.96 20.91 26.58
CA ILE A 19 2.07 21.58 25.62
C ILE A 19 2.82 21.82 24.29
N ALA A 20 2.09 21.60 23.20
CA ALA A 20 2.23 22.14 21.84
C ALA A 20 3.59 22.01 21.10
N ALA A 21 3.58 21.19 20.05
CA ALA A 21 4.28 21.50 18.81
C ALA A 21 3.23 21.53 17.69
N ILE A 22 3.08 22.68 17.04
CA ILE A 22 2.37 22.83 15.77
C ILE A 22 3.24 22.11 14.74
N SER A 23 3.00 20.83 14.54
CA SER A 23 3.55 20.10 13.40
C SER A 23 2.69 20.43 12.20
N MET A 24 3.26 21.16 11.25
CA MET A 24 2.73 21.33 9.91
C MET A 24 2.34 19.96 9.35
N VAL A 25 1.04 19.65 9.28
CA VAL A 25 0.54 18.52 8.50
C VAL A 25 0.64 18.94 7.04
N THR A 26 1.85 18.88 6.48
CA THR A 26 2.01 18.78 5.04
C THR A 26 1.48 17.40 4.66
N GLY A 27 0.30 17.41 4.05
CA GLY A 27 -0.62 16.29 3.97
C GLY A 27 0.00 14.97 3.54
N ALA A 28 0.08 14.03 4.49
CA ALA A 28 -0.13 12.65 4.14
C ALA A 28 -1.53 12.56 3.50
N GLY A 29 -1.63 11.98 2.31
CA GLY A 29 -2.93 11.62 1.78
C GLY A 29 -3.71 10.82 2.80
N VAL A 30 -4.98 11.15 2.94
CA VAL A 30 -5.96 10.20 3.43
C VAL A 30 -5.99 9.05 2.42
N ALA A 31 -5.08 8.11 2.61
CA ALA A 31 -5.08 6.83 1.93
C ALA A 31 -6.04 5.92 2.70
N SER A 32 -6.98 5.31 1.98
CA SER A 32 -7.84 4.25 2.50
C SER A 32 -7.36 2.95 1.88
N ALA A 33 -6.56 2.20 2.65
CA ALA A 33 -6.24 0.82 2.34
C ALA A 33 -7.31 -0.10 2.94
N THR A 34 -7.62 -1.21 2.27
CA THR A 34 -8.43 -2.29 2.85
C THR A 34 -7.86 -2.78 4.19
N ASN A 35 -8.72 -3.13 5.16
CA ASN A 35 -8.30 -3.56 6.49
C ASN A 35 -7.53 -4.89 6.44
N PRO A 36 -6.23 -4.93 6.82
CA PRO A 36 -5.42 -6.14 6.71
C PRO A 36 -5.90 -7.32 7.55
N SER A 37 -6.72 -7.12 8.58
CA SER A 37 -7.25 -8.23 9.38
C SER A 37 -8.23 -9.11 8.62
N ASP A 38 -8.87 -8.56 7.59
CA ASP A 38 -9.87 -9.25 6.77
C ASP A 38 -9.25 -9.80 5.48
N ALA A 39 -7.93 -9.69 5.34
CA ALA A 39 -7.17 -10.07 4.16
C ALA A 39 -7.29 -11.57 3.86
N PRO A 40 -7.69 -11.95 2.63
CA PRO A 40 -7.67 -13.34 2.22
C PRO A 40 -6.22 -13.85 2.16
N PRO A 41 -5.99 -15.16 2.35
CA PRO A 41 -4.67 -15.75 2.22
C PRO A 41 -4.00 -15.40 0.88
N GLY A 42 -2.78 -14.87 0.96
CA GLY A 42 -1.99 -14.42 -0.18
C GLY A 42 -2.09 -12.92 -0.49
N TYR A 43 -2.97 -12.16 0.18
CA TYR A 43 -2.89 -10.70 0.18
C TYR A 43 -1.78 -10.21 1.11
N ALA A 44 -1.04 -9.19 0.67
CA ALA A 44 -0.23 -8.38 1.56
C ALA A 44 -0.10 -6.95 1.04
N GLY A 45 -0.03 -5.97 1.94
CA GLY A 45 0.16 -4.56 1.64
C GLY A 45 -0.97 -3.66 2.14
N PRO A 46 -1.02 -2.40 1.69
CA PRO A 46 -0.03 -1.75 0.82
C PRO A 46 1.34 -1.59 1.51
N PHE A 47 2.41 -1.55 0.71
CA PHE A 47 3.78 -1.30 1.14
C PHE A 47 4.35 -0.05 0.45
N SER A 48 5.61 0.29 0.68
CA SER A 48 6.26 1.42 -0.02
C SER A 48 6.84 1.04 -1.39
N TYR A 49 6.99 -0.24 -1.72
CA TYR A 49 7.50 -0.69 -3.02
C TYR A 49 7.19 -2.16 -3.33
N CYS A 50 7.12 -2.48 -4.61
CA CYS A 50 7.15 -3.86 -5.11
C CYS A 50 8.59 -4.38 -5.18
N LYS A 51 8.82 -5.58 -4.63
CA LYS A 51 10.06 -6.35 -4.72
C LYS A 51 10.08 -7.16 -6.01
N GLY A 52 11.29 -7.54 -6.45
CA GLY A 52 11.51 -8.41 -7.60
C GLY A 52 11.78 -7.63 -8.87
N SER A 53 11.28 -8.14 -10.00
CA SER A 53 11.45 -7.51 -11.32
C SER A 53 10.12 -7.08 -11.92
N ARG A 54 10.14 -5.98 -12.67
CA ARG A 54 8.99 -5.52 -13.45
C ARG A 54 8.67 -6.59 -14.49
N TYR A 55 7.43 -7.05 -14.46
CA TYR A 55 6.89 -8.06 -15.36
C TYR A 55 6.13 -7.42 -16.52
N ASP A 56 5.32 -6.41 -16.23
CA ASP A 56 4.43 -5.79 -17.21
C ASP A 56 4.03 -4.37 -16.78
N SER A 57 3.39 -3.63 -17.69
CA SER A 57 2.84 -2.30 -17.44
C SER A 57 1.56 -2.05 -18.21
N ILE A 58 0.62 -1.31 -17.59
CA ILE A 58 -0.64 -0.91 -18.20
C ILE A 58 -0.67 0.61 -18.29
N PRO A 59 -0.52 1.23 -19.48
CA PRO A 59 -0.67 2.67 -19.66
C PRO A 59 -2.09 3.12 -19.33
N LEU A 60 -2.25 4.22 -18.58
CA LEU A 60 -3.58 4.70 -18.18
C LEU A 60 -4.21 5.73 -19.13
N GLY A 61 -3.44 6.25 -20.09
CA GLY A 61 -3.93 7.06 -21.21
C GLY A 61 -3.58 8.55 -21.19
N ASN A 62 -3.05 9.08 -20.09
CA ASN A 62 -2.55 10.47 -20.00
C ASN A 62 -1.06 10.62 -20.38
N GLY A 63 -0.39 9.54 -20.80
CA GLY A 63 1.03 9.55 -21.18
C GLY A 63 2.03 9.57 -20.00
N HIS A 64 1.57 9.81 -18.77
CA HIS A 64 2.40 9.93 -17.57
C HIS A 64 2.02 8.94 -16.45
N ALA A 65 0.83 8.35 -16.52
CA ALA A 65 0.34 7.39 -15.56
C ALA A 65 0.26 5.98 -16.14
N TYR A 66 0.60 5.01 -15.31
CA TYR A 66 0.64 3.60 -15.66
C TYR A 66 0.51 2.74 -14.40
N ILE A 67 0.05 1.50 -14.56
CA ILE A 67 0.12 0.48 -13.52
C ILE A 67 1.33 -0.38 -13.81
N ASP A 68 2.26 -0.45 -12.87
CA ASP A 68 3.38 -1.39 -12.96
C ASP A 68 3.09 -2.65 -12.18
N ILE A 69 3.38 -3.78 -12.83
CA ILE A 69 3.19 -5.12 -12.29
C ILE A 69 4.55 -5.77 -12.16
N TRP A 70 4.84 -6.26 -10.97
CA TRP A 70 6.09 -6.89 -10.60
C TRP A 70 5.86 -8.36 -10.26
N ARG A 71 6.86 -9.21 -10.54
CA ARG A 71 6.92 -10.59 -10.03
C ARG A 71 8.03 -10.67 -8.99
N SER A 72 7.66 -11.06 -7.78
CA SER A 72 8.61 -11.40 -6.72
C SER A 72 9.29 -12.74 -7.03
N ALA A 73 10.61 -12.83 -6.82
CA ALA A 73 11.34 -14.09 -6.86
C ALA A 73 11.21 -14.89 -5.54
N GLU A 74 10.77 -14.25 -4.46
CA GLU A 74 10.49 -14.88 -3.16
C GLU A 74 9.03 -15.33 -3.14
N GLY A 75 8.80 -16.64 -3.23
CA GLY A 75 7.47 -17.27 -3.18
C GLY A 75 6.85 -17.53 -4.57
N SER A 76 6.21 -18.69 -4.69
CA SER A 76 5.78 -19.45 -5.87
C SER A 76 4.86 -18.78 -6.91
N GLY A 77 4.81 -17.46 -7.06
CA GLY A 77 3.84 -16.80 -7.96
C GLY A 77 3.21 -15.59 -7.28
N THR A 78 4.03 -14.69 -6.76
CA THR A 78 3.53 -13.46 -6.14
C THR A 78 3.65 -12.30 -7.12
N LEU A 79 2.50 -11.75 -7.51
CA LEU A 79 2.40 -10.50 -8.26
C LEU A 79 2.31 -9.32 -7.29
N CYS A 80 2.86 -8.18 -7.69
CA CYS A 80 2.69 -6.93 -6.98
C CYS A 80 2.29 -5.82 -7.96
N ALA A 81 1.33 -4.97 -7.58
CA ALA A 81 0.84 -3.90 -8.43
C ALA A 81 0.97 -2.52 -7.75
N MET A 82 1.33 -1.52 -8.55
CA MET A 82 1.37 -0.11 -8.15
C MET A 82 0.84 0.76 -9.30
N THR A 83 -0.05 1.69 -9.01
CA THR A 83 -0.44 2.74 -9.95
C THR A 83 0.50 3.92 -9.75
N TYR A 84 1.18 4.36 -10.80
CA TYR A 84 2.07 5.50 -10.81
C TYR A 84 1.49 6.68 -11.57
N ASP A 85 1.90 7.86 -11.16
CA ASP A 85 1.84 9.08 -11.95
C ASP A 85 3.18 9.83 -11.84
N VAL A 86 3.81 10.11 -12.98
CA VAL A 86 5.09 10.86 -13.02
C VAL A 86 4.91 12.37 -13.15
N GLN A 87 3.68 12.83 -13.39
CA GLN A 87 3.36 14.24 -13.38
C GLN A 87 3.60 14.85 -11.99
N GLU A 88 4.08 16.09 -11.93
CA GLU A 88 4.24 16.79 -10.66
C GLU A 88 2.88 17.15 -10.07
N GLY A 89 2.75 17.00 -8.74
CA GLY A 89 1.53 17.32 -8.00
C GLY A 89 0.99 16.12 -7.22
N ARG A 90 0.00 16.37 -6.36
CA ARG A 90 -0.76 15.31 -5.71
C ARG A 90 -2.02 15.03 -6.50
N HIS A 91 -2.15 13.80 -6.95
CA HIS A 91 -3.31 13.34 -7.70
C HIS A 91 -4.02 12.23 -6.94
N ALA A 92 -5.34 12.16 -7.13
CA ALA A 92 -6.10 11.04 -6.63
C ALA A 92 -5.77 9.81 -7.49
N MET A 93 -5.37 8.73 -6.85
CA MET A 93 -4.95 7.51 -7.52
C MET A 93 -5.50 6.30 -6.78
N ALA A 94 -5.69 5.22 -7.51
CA ALA A 94 -5.97 3.93 -6.94
C ALA A 94 -5.33 2.79 -7.72
N VAL A 95 -5.03 1.72 -6.99
CA VAL A 95 -4.74 0.40 -7.56
C VAL A 95 -5.71 -0.60 -6.95
N TYR A 96 -6.20 -1.52 -7.77
CA TYR A 96 -7.06 -2.62 -7.35
C TYR A 96 -6.44 -3.92 -7.83
N ILE A 97 -6.49 -4.93 -6.98
CA ILE A 97 -6.07 -6.28 -7.31
C ILE A 97 -7.00 -7.30 -6.68
N ARG A 98 -7.30 -8.35 -7.44
CA ARG A 98 -8.12 -9.47 -6.98
C ARG A 98 -7.61 -10.77 -7.55
N ARG A 99 -7.44 -11.78 -6.71
CA ARG A 99 -7.20 -13.15 -7.18
C ARG A 99 -8.52 -13.80 -7.59
N GLU A 100 -8.50 -14.68 -8.59
CA GLU A 100 -9.71 -15.29 -9.16
C GLU A 100 -10.65 -15.95 -8.14
N ASP A 101 -10.11 -16.53 -7.07
CA ASP A 101 -10.82 -17.17 -5.96
C ASP A 101 -11.29 -16.18 -4.87
N TRP A 102 -10.91 -14.90 -4.95
CA TRP A 102 -11.33 -13.88 -4.01
C TRP A 102 -12.67 -13.26 -4.39
N LYS A 103 -13.49 -12.96 -3.37
CA LYS A 103 -14.83 -12.39 -3.54
C LYS A 103 -14.84 -10.91 -3.89
N THR A 104 -13.81 -10.18 -3.47
CA THR A 104 -13.75 -8.71 -3.57
C THR A 104 -12.38 -8.25 -3.98
N ASP A 105 -12.32 -7.07 -4.58
CA ASP A 105 -11.05 -6.40 -4.88
C ASP A 105 -10.41 -5.86 -3.61
N TRP A 106 -9.09 -5.88 -3.60
CA TRP A 106 -8.27 -5.27 -2.57
C TRP A 106 -7.52 -4.11 -3.17
N TYR A 107 -7.37 -3.03 -2.41
CA TYR A 107 -6.97 -1.76 -3.00
C TYR A 107 -6.20 -0.86 -2.05
N ASP A 108 -5.55 0.11 -2.67
CA ASP A 108 -4.99 1.29 -2.05
C ASP A 108 -5.47 2.48 -2.88
N LEU A 109 -6.07 3.45 -2.21
CA LEU A 109 -6.73 4.59 -2.83
C LEU A 109 -6.52 5.83 -1.97
N GLY A 110 -6.21 6.95 -2.61
CA GLY A 110 -5.89 8.18 -1.91
C GLY A 110 -5.31 9.25 -2.82
N ASN A 111 -4.81 10.32 -2.21
CA ASN A 111 -4.11 11.38 -2.92
C ASN A 111 -2.61 11.26 -2.66
N TYR A 112 -1.82 10.89 -3.67
CA TYR A 112 -0.39 10.66 -3.56
C TYR A 112 0.40 11.55 -4.52
N ASP A 113 1.69 11.76 -4.25
CA ASP A 113 2.59 12.51 -5.12
C ASP A 113 3.13 11.69 -6.30
N ARG A 114 3.17 10.35 -6.15
CA ARG A 114 3.88 9.48 -7.10
C ARG A 114 3.17 8.16 -7.40
N TYR A 115 2.60 7.51 -6.38
CA TYR A 115 1.98 6.21 -6.57
C TYR A 115 0.96 5.86 -5.51
N ALA A 116 -0.02 5.02 -5.89
CA ALA A 116 -0.84 4.22 -5.00
C ALA A 116 -0.39 2.75 -5.06
N GLY A 117 -0.34 2.07 -3.93
CA GLY A 117 -0.20 0.61 -3.88
C GLY A 117 1.03 0.05 -3.18
N ALA A 118 1.76 -0.77 -3.96
CA ALA A 118 2.53 -1.94 -3.56
C ALA A 118 1.67 -2.98 -2.84
N ILE A 119 0.67 -3.49 -3.57
CA ILE A 119 -0.17 -4.59 -3.11
C ILE A 119 0.29 -5.88 -3.73
N TYR A 120 0.52 -6.89 -2.90
CA TYR A 120 0.96 -8.22 -3.29
C TYR A 120 -0.20 -9.21 -3.29
N VAL A 121 -0.21 -10.08 -4.28
CA VAL A 121 -1.09 -11.25 -4.40
C VAL A 121 -0.24 -12.47 -4.70
N GLY A 122 -0.14 -13.37 -3.72
CA GLY A 122 0.43 -14.70 -3.86
C GLY A 122 -0.59 -15.71 -4.41
N GLY A 123 -0.14 -16.93 -4.73
CA GLY A 123 -1.01 -17.98 -5.27
C GLY A 123 -1.36 -17.80 -6.75
N THR A 124 -0.61 -16.95 -7.49
CA THR A 124 -0.89 -16.68 -8.91
C THR A 124 -0.35 -17.74 -9.88
N GLU A 125 0.26 -18.79 -9.34
CA GLU A 125 0.65 -20.03 -10.04
C GLU A 125 -0.51 -20.99 -10.30
N ILE A 126 -1.58 -20.86 -9.53
CA ILE A 126 -2.78 -21.70 -9.62
C ILE A 126 -4.04 -20.89 -9.95
N HIS A 127 -4.02 -19.59 -9.67
CA HIS A 127 -5.11 -18.67 -9.93
C HIS A 127 -4.62 -17.48 -10.73
N CYS A 128 -5.47 -16.88 -11.55
CA CYS A 128 -5.13 -15.62 -12.18
C CYS A 128 -5.37 -14.45 -11.21
N ALA A 129 -4.62 -13.36 -11.38
CA ALA A 129 -4.89 -12.08 -10.77
C ALA A 129 -5.55 -11.14 -11.77
N TYR A 130 -6.46 -10.32 -11.27
CA TYR A 130 -7.13 -9.25 -11.98
C TYR A 130 -6.61 -7.94 -11.40
N ILE A 131 -6.07 -7.07 -12.26
CA ILE A 131 -5.39 -5.83 -11.85
C ILE A 131 -6.03 -4.68 -12.61
N SER A 132 -6.41 -3.64 -11.89
CA SER A 132 -6.89 -2.38 -12.47
C SER A 132 -6.45 -1.20 -11.60
N GLY A 133 -6.72 0.00 -12.07
CA GLY A 133 -6.30 1.21 -11.39
C GLY A 133 -6.71 2.44 -12.17
N TRP A 134 -6.53 3.60 -11.54
CA TRP A 134 -6.81 4.86 -12.18
C TRP A 134 -6.02 5.99 -11.55
N VAL A 135 -5.87 7.07 -12.32
CA VAL A 135 -5.40 8.38 -11.84
C VAL A 135 -6.44 9.43 -12.23
N ASN A 136 -6.71 10.35 -11.31
CA ASN A 136 -7.52 11.53 -11.55
C ASN A 136 -6.64 12.78 -11.45
N VAL A 137 -6.44 13.44 -12.59
CA VAL A 137 -5.71 14.70 -12.72
C VAL A 137 -6.73 15.78 -13.06
N ASP A 138 -6.88 16.79 -12.20
CA ASP A 138 -7.77 17.94 -12.41
C ASP A 138 -9.22 17.57 -12.81
N GLY A 139 -9.74 16.47 -12.26
CA GLY A 139 -11.10 15.97 -12.54
C GLY A 139 -11.21 15.03 -13.73
N GLN A 140 -10.12 14.78 -14.48
CA GLN A 140 -10.08 13.84 -15.60
C GLN A 140 -9.58 12.47 -15.13
N TYR A 141 -10.36 11.42 -15.39
CA TYR A 141 -10.03 10.04 -15.01
C TYR A 141 -9.33 9.29 -16.15
N TYR A 142 -8.23 8.62 -15.80
CA TYR A 142 -7.43 7.79 -16.70
C TYR A 142 -7.31 6.39 -16.11
N ASN A 143 -7.84 5.37 -16.81
CA ASN A 143 -7.95 3.99 -16.30
C ASN A 143 -7.46 2.91 -17.30
N GLY A 144 -6.81 3.31 -18.39
CA GLY A 144 -6.12 2.39 -19.31
C GLY A 144 -6.99 1.35 -20.02
N GLY A 145 -8.32 1.55 -20.05
CA GLY A 145 -9.24 0.59 -20.68
C GLY A 145 -9.73 -0.53 -19.76
N GLY A 146 -9.42 -0.48 -18.46
CA GLY A 146 -10.05 -1.32 -17.44
C GLY A 146 -9.13 -2.39 -16.82
N GLU A 147 -9.72 -3.53 -16.47
CA GLU A 147 -9.07 -4.60 -15.73
C GLU A 147 -8.27 -5.54 -16.64
N LYS A 148 -7.04 -5.87 -16.22
CA LYS A 148 -6.17 -6.85 -16.88
C LYS A 148 -6.10 -8.14 -16.08
N LYS A 149 -6.38 -9.27 -16.74
CA LYS A 149 -6.18 -10.61 -16.18
C LYS A 149 -4.75 -11.08 -16.46
N ILE A 150 -4.05 -11.54 -15.42
CA ILE A 150 -2.68 -12.08 -15.48
C ILE A 150 -2.70 -13.47 -14.85
N CYS A 151 -2.23 -14.45 -15.62
CA CYS A 151 -2.03 -15.82 -15.17
C CYS A 151 -0.53 -16.13 -15.24
N SER A 152 -0.04 -17.02 -14.38
CA SER A 152 1.35 -17.53 -14.49
C SER A 152 1.44 -18.73 -15.42
#